data_AF-A0A967XA07-F1
#
_entry.id   AF-A0A967XA07-F1
#
_cell.length_a   1.000
_cell.length_b   1.000
_cell.length_c   1.000
_cell.angle_alpha   90.00
_cell.angle_beta   90.00
_cell.angle_gamma   90.00
#
_symmetry.space_group_name_H-M   'P 1'
#
loop_
_entity.id
_entity.type
_entity.pdbx_description
1 polymer ?
#
loop_
_entity_poly.entity_id
_entity_poly.type
_entity_poly.pdbx_seq_one_letter_code
_entity_poly.pdbx_strand_id
1 'polypeptide(L)'
;MGKINLGRVVLGGLLAGVVLNVLEFINGLILRDRWMAAREALGLGPEGTGMMIAWVIWGFLLGIAMVWLYAAIRPRFGPGPKTAVWAGLTAWFLIGLLGFGTTAIGGMFPTGLVVISLIWGLFELPIATVVGAWPYQEGGAAPSAGAEPSAPPAM
;
A
#
# COMPACT_ATOMS: atom_id res chain seq x y z
N MET A 1 14.92 5.22 -18.70
CA MET A 1 13.98 5.00 -17.58
C MET A 1 12.98 3.94 -18.04
N GLY A 2 12.88 2.80 -17.35
CA GLY A 2 11.87 1.79 -17.68
C GLY A 2 10.47 2.35 -17.46
N LYS A 3 9.50 1.97 -18.30
CA LYS A 3 8.09 2.38 -18.12
C LYS A 3 7.51 1.62 -16.92
N ILE A 4 6.71 2.31 -16.10
CA ILE A 4 5.96 1.65 -15.01
C ILE A 4 5.02 0.61 -15.63
N ASN A 5 5.12 -0.64 -15.18
CA ASN A 5 4.23 -1.70 -15.62
C ASN A 5 2.93 -1.66 -14.80
N LEU A 6 1.92 -0.95 -15.29
CA LEU A 6 0.64 -0.79 -14.58
C LEU A 6 -0.05 -2.13 -14.32
N GLY A 7 0.06 -3.11 -15.22
CA GLY A 7 -0.50 -4.45 -15.00
C GLY A 7 0.11 -5.14 -13.78
N ARG A 8 1.43 -5.03 -13.61
CA ARG A 8 2.13 -5.55 -12.42
C ARG A 8 1.92 -4.70 -11.18
N VAL A 9 1.70 -3.39 -11.31
CA VAL A 9 1.28 -2.54 -10.19
C VAL A 9 -0.08 -3.00 -9.65
N VAL A 10 -1.06 -3.24 -10.52
CA VAL A 10 -2.39 -3.70 -10.09
C VAL A 10 -2.29 -5.09 -9.48
N LEU A 11 -1.62 -6.05 -10.15
CA LEU A 11 -1.46 -7.41 -9.62
C LEU A 11 -0.75 -7.42 -8.24
N GLY A 12 0.39 -6.74 -8.14
CA GLY A 12 1.12 -6.64 -6.88
C GLY A 12 0.36 -5.86 -5.82
N GLY A 13 -0.34 -4.80 -6.23
CA GLY A 13 -1.18 -3.98 -5.37
C GLY A 13 -2.33 -4.74 -4.75
N LEU A 14 -2.97 -5.64 -5.52
CA LEU A 14 -4.01 -6.53 -4.99
C LEU A 14 -3.43 -7.51 -3.95
N LEU A 15 -2.24 -8.06 -4.18
CA LEU A 15 -1.57 -8.90 -3.18
C LEU A 15 -1.25 -8.12 -1.90
N ALA A 16 -0.71 -6.90 -2.02
CA ALA A 16 -0.52 -6.01 -0.88
C ALA A 16 -1.84 -5.73 -0.16
N GLY A 17 -2.91 -5.47 -0.91
CA GLY A 17 -4.25 -5.24 -0.37
C GLY A 17 -4.81 -6.44 0.39
N VAL A 18 -4.57 -7.67 -0.06
CA VAL A 18 -4.95 -8.88 0.71
C VAL A 18 -4.23 -8.90 2.05
N VAL A 19 -2.91 -8.66 2.05
CA VAL A 19 -2.12 -8.63 3.29
C VAL A 19 -2.63 -7.58 4.25
N LEU A 20 -2.90 -6.35 3.76
CA LEU A 20 -3.48 -5.28 4.57
C LEU A 20 -4.82 -5.68 5.16
N ASN A 21 -5.73 -6.21 4.34
CA ASN A 21 -7.05 -6.60 4.82
C ASN A 21 -7.02 -7.70 5.89
N VAL A 22 -6.10 -8.67 5.77
CA VAL A 22 -5.91 -9.71 6.77
C VAL A 22 -5.34 -9.13 8.07
N LEU A 23 -4.34 -8.26 7.98
CA LEU A 23 -3.72 -7.63 9.15
C LEU A 23 -4.67 -6.66 9.83
N GLU A 24 -5.40 -5.82 9.09
CA GLU A 24 -6.46 -4.97 9.62
C GLU A 24 -7.60 -5.78 10.25
N PHE A 25 -7.99 -6.92 9.68
CA PHE A 25 -8.97 -7.81 10.33
C PHE A 25 -8.47 -8.29 11.70
N ILE A 26 -7.20 -8.71 11.79
CA ILE A 26 -6.58 -9.10 13.07
C ILE A 26 -6.52 -7.90 14.03
N ASN A 27 -6.13 -6.72 13.55
CA ASN A 27 -6.10 -5.49 14.33
C ASN A 27 -7.49 -5.16 14.90
N GLY A 28 -8.52 -5.22 14.05
CA GLY A 28 -9.90 -4.98 14.40
C GLY A 28 -10.44 -5.97 15.44
N LEU A 29 -9.96 -7.21 15.45
CA LEU A 29 -10.27 -8.17 16.51
C LEU A 29 -9.56 -7.81 17.83
N ILE A 30 -8.29 -7.44 17.78
CA ILE A 30 -7.48 -7.11 18.97
C ILE A 30 -7.96 -5.80 19.64
N LEU A 31 -8.32 -4.80 18.84
CA LEU A 31 -8.70 -3.47 19.30
C LEU A 31 -10.21 -3.22 19.28
N ARG A 32 -11.02 -4.28 19.08
CA ARG A 32 -12.47 -4.20 18.88
C ARG A 32 -13.16 -3.33 19.91
N ASP A 33 -12.96 -3.63 21.19
CA ASP A 33 -13.65 -2.95 22.29
C ASP A 33 -13.23 -1.47 22.39
N ARG A 34 -11.96 -1.18 22.09
CA ARG A 34 -11.45 0.20 22.08
C ARG A 34 -12.03 1.01 20.94
N TRP A 35 -12.17 0.41 19.75
CA TRP A 35 -12.81 1.04 18.60
C TRP A 35 -14.31 1.23 18.80
N MET A 36 -15.00 0.26 19.41
CA MET A 36 -16.42 0.40 19.76
C MET A 36 -16.63 1.55 20.76
N ALA A 37 -15.86 1.60 21.84
CA ALA A 37 -15.94 2.68 22.83
C ALA A 37 -15.61 4.05 22.21
N ALA A 38 -14.61 4.12 21.32
CA ALA A 38 -14.27 5.35 20.61
C ALA A 38 -15.38 5.83 19.68
N ARG A 39 -16.07 4.92 18.98
CA ARG A 39 -17.25 5.26 18.14
C ARG A 39 -18.43 5.73 18.99
N GLU A 40 -18.72 5.05 20.09
CA GLU A 40 -19.80 5.44 21.01
C GLU A 40 -19.56 6.84 21.60
N ALA A 41 -18.32 7.17 21.96
CA ALA A 41 -17.93 8.51 22.43
C ALA A 41 -18.15 9.60 21.37
N LEU A 42 -18.13 9.25 20.08
CA LEU A 42 -18.45 10.13 18.96
C LEU A 42 -19.96 10.15 18.62
N GLY A 43 -20.81 9.46 19.40
CA GLY A 43 -22.23 9.30 19.13
C GLY A 43 -22.53 8.41 17.93
N LEU A 44 -21.55 7.61 17.49
CA LEU A 44 -21.69 6.68 16.37
C LEU A 44 -22.09 5.30 16.87
N GLY A 45 -23.01 4.65 16.14
CA GLY A 45 -23.37 3.27 16.40
C GLY A 45 -22.30 2.26 15.97
N PRO A 46 -22.59 0.95 16.12
CA PRO A 46 -21.73 -0.12 15.63
C PRO A 46 -21.39 0.05 14.15
N GLU A 47 -20.23 -0.45 13.76
CA GLU A 47 -19.83 -0.42 12.35
C GLU A 47 -20.73 -1.34 11.52
N GLY A 48 -21.43 -0.75 10.55
CA GLY A 48 -22.27 -1.50 9.63
C GLY A 48 -21.47 -2.17 8.53
N THR A 49 -22.05 -3.21 7.93
CA THR A 49 -21.43 -3.99 6.84
C THR A 49 -20.97 -3.12 5.66
N GLY A 50 -21.72 -2.06 5.31
CA GLY A 50 -21.34 -1.16 4.22
C GLY A 50 -20.02 -0.43 4.48
N MET A 51 -19.75 -0.02 5.73
CA MET A 51 -18.50 0.64 6.08
C MET A 51 -17.34 -0.35 6.13
N MET A 52 -17.59 -1.58 6.59
CA MET A 52 -16.61 -2.67 6.52
C MET A 52 -16.18 -2.93 5.06
N ILE A 53 -17.11 -2.99 4.11
CA ILE A 53 -16.81 -3.15 2.68
C ILE A 53 -15.97 -1.97 2.16
N ALA A 54 -16.31 -0.74 2.56
CA ALA A 54 -15.55 0.44 2.18
C ALA A 54 -14.10 0.39 2.68
N TRP A 55 -13.87 -0.03 3.93
CA TRP A 55 -12.53 -0.24 4.46
C TRP A 55 -11.75 -1.29 3.69
N VAL A 56 -12.41 -2.38 3.30
CA VAL A 56 -11.76 -3.44 2.52
C VAL A 56 -11.28 -2.92 1.17
N ILE A 57 -12.14 -2.19 0.46
CA ILE A 57 -11.81 -1.53 -0.80
C ILE A 57 -10.65 -0.54 -0.59
N TRP A 58 -10.69 0.23 0.50
CA TRP A 58 -9.64 1.19 0.83
C TRP A 58 -8.28 0.51 1.03
N GLY A 59 -8.24 -0.65 1.69
CA GLY A 59 -7.04 -1.48 1.84
C GLY A 59 -6.45 -1.90 0.49
N PHE A 60 -7.28 -2.28 -0.49
CA PHE A 60 -6.80 -2.58 -1.84
C PHE A 60 -6.27 -1.36 -2.58
N LEU A 61 -6.96 -0.22 -2.50
CA LEU A 61 -6.50 1.02 -3.10
C LEU A 61 -5.15 1.46 -2.53
N LEU A 62 -4.98 1.34 -1.21
CA LEU A 62 -3.71 1.62 -0.54
C LEU A 62 -2.62 0.65 -0.98
N GLY A 63 -2.91 -0.66 -1.07
CA GLY A 63 -1.98 -1.66 -1.59
C GLY A 63 -1.47 -1.31 -3.00
N ILE A 64 -2.38 -0.94 -3.90
CA ILE A 64 -2.05 -0.50 -5.27
C ILE A 64 -1.19 0.77 -5.24
N ALA A 65 -1.56 1.77 -4.44
CA ALA A 65 -0.80 3.00 -4.31
C ALA A 65 0.63 2.76 -3.80
N MET A 66 0.81 1.86 -2.83
CA MET A 66 2.13 1.52 -2.29
C MET A 66 3.02 0.80 -3.32
N VAL A 67 2.46 -0.14 -4.09
CA VAL A 67 3.22 -0.83 -5.15
C VAL A 67 3.52 0.11 -6.31
N TRP A 68 2.62 1.04 -6.63
CA TRP A 68 2.89 2.12 -7.58
C TRP A 68 4.03 3.03 -7.10
N LEU A 69 4.03 3.40 -5.82
CA LEU A 69 5.09 4.21 -5.23
C LEU A 69 6.43 3.46 -5.28
N TYR A 70 6.45 2.17 -4.93
CA TYR A 70 7.62 1.30 -5.11
C TYR A 70 8.14 1.35 -6.54
N ALA A 71 7.27 1.18 -7.53
CA ALA A 71 7.61 1.25 -8.95
C ALA A 71 8.20 2.62 -9.34
N ALA A 72 7.66 3.71 -8.79
CA ALA A 72 8.09 5.07 -9.08
C ALA A 72 9.48 5.41 -8.49
N ILE A 73 9.80 4.89 -7.30
CA ILE A 73 11.10 5.14 -6.64
C ILE A 73 12.17 4.11 -7.03
N ARG A 74 11.78 2.93 -7.54
CA ARG A 74 12.68 1.85 -7.99
C ARG A 74 13.83 2.30 -8.90
N PRO A 75 13.67 3.22 -9.87
CA PRO A 75 14.78 3.65 -10.73
C PRO A 75 15.92 4.36 -9.98
N ARG A 76 15.66 4.92 -8.80
CA ARG A 76 16.65 5.65 -7.98
C ARG A 76 17.19 4.81 -6.82
N PHE A 77 16.32 4.01 -6.20
CA PHE A 77 16.65 3.20 -5.02
C PHE A 77 17.11 1.78 -5.37
N GLY A 78 16.94 1.38 -6.63
CA GLY A 78 17.19 0.02 -7.11
C GLY A 78 16.03 -0.95 -6.83
N PRO A 79 16.02 -2.12 -7.49
CA PRO A 79 15.04 -3.16 -7.22
C PRO A 79 15.27 -3.84 -5.87
N GLY A 80 14.19 -4.30 -5.23
CA GLY A 80 14.26 -5.24 -4.13
C GLY A 80 13.49 -4.83 -2.87
N PRO A 81 13.53 -5.68 -1.82
CA PRO A 81 12.71 -5.51 -0.63
C PRO A 81 12.98 -4.22 0.13
N LYS A 82 14.24 -3.75 0.17
CA LYS A 82 14.60 -2.48 0.83
C LYS A 82 13.84 -1.29 0.25
N THR A 83 13.69 -1.23 -1.08
CA THR A 83 12.94 -0.17 -1.75
C THR A 83 11.44 -0.29 -1.47
N ALA A 84 10.91 -1.50 -1.38
CA ALA A 84 9.51 -1.73 -1.01
C ALA A 84 9.23 -1.30 0.46
N VAL A 85 10.17 -1.54 1.37
CA VAL A 85 10.09 -1.03 2.75
C VAL A 85 10.05 0.50 2.76
N TRP A 86 10.90 1.19 1.96
CA TRP A 86 10.85 2.65 1.86
C TRP A 86 9.51 3.16 1.33
N ALA A 87 8.92 2.49 0.34
CA ALA A 87 7.58 2.84 -0.15
C ALA A 87 6.50 2.67 0.94
N GLY A 88 6.51 1.53 1.67
CA GLY A 88 5.58 1.30 2.77
C GLY A 88 5.75 2.28 3.94
N LEU A 89 7.00 2.60 4.31
CA LEU A 89 7.30 3.60 5.34
C LEU A 89 6.90 5.01 4.92
N THR A 90 7.00 5.34 3.63
CA THR A 90 6.52 6.62 3.10
C THR A 90 5.00 6.70 3.22
N ALA A 91 4.28 5.63 2.87
CA ALA A 91 2.83 5.57 3.07
C ALA A 91 2.46 5.67 4.55
N TRP A 92 3.18 4.97 5.44
CA TRP A 92 2.98 5.06 6.88
C TRP A 92 3.19 6.49 7.39
N PHE A 93 4.26 7.16 6.98
CA PHE A 93 4.56 8.50 7.42
C PHE A 93 3.48 9.49 6.96
N LEU A 94 3.10 9.46 5.68
CA LEU A 94 2.16 10.42 5.11
C LEU A 94 0.72 10.17 5.55
N ILE A 95 0.27 8.91 5.52
CA ILE A 95 -1.14 8.56 5.75
C ILE A 95 -1.38 8.20 7.21
N GLY A 96 -0.49 7.40 7.80
CA GLY A 96 -0.56 7.02 9.20
C GLY A 96 -0.20 8.19 10.10
N LEU A 97 1.09 8.54 10.16
CA LEU A 97 1.59 9.51 11.14
C LEU A 97 1.04 10.93 10.91
N LEU A 98 1.20 11.47 9.69
CA LEU A 98 0.77 12.84 9.38
C LEU A 98 -0.73 12.96 9.10
N GLY A 99 -1.37 11.90 8.61
CA GLY A 99 -2.82 11.87 8.40
C GLY A 99 -3.55 11.47 9.67
N PHE A 100 -3.61 10.16 9.94
CA PHE A 100 -4.36 9.60 11.06
C PHE A 100 -3.84 10.06 12.44
N GLY A 101 -2.54 10.29 12.61
CA GLY A 101 -1.97 10.78 13.87
C GLY A 101 -2.51 12.14 14.32
N THR A 102 -3.00 12.98 13.40
CA THR A 102 -3.64 14.26 13.73
C THR A 102 -4.93 14.09 14.54
N THR A 103 -5.58 12.92 14.47
CA THR A 103 -6.77 12.63 15.27
C THR A 103 -6.48 12.61 16.77
N ALA A 104 -5.25 12.27 17.18
CA ALA A 104 -4.82 12.38 18.59
C ALA A 104 -4.61 13.85 18.99
N ILE A 105 -4.05 14.67 18.10
CA ILE A 105 -3.84 16.11 18.35
C ILE A 105 -5.18 16.83 18.47
N GLY A 106 -6.13 16.50 17.60
CA GLY A 106 -7.48 17.05 17.62
C GLY A 106 -8.40 16.49 18.70
N GLY A 107 -7.93 15.51 19.50
CA GLY A 107 -8.74 14.87 20.54
C GLY A 107 -9.92 14.04 20.01
N MET A 108 -9.91 13.66 18.73
CA MET A 108 -11.00 12.89 18.12
C MET A 108 -11.06 11.44 18.62
N PHE A 109 -9.89 10.85 18.88
CA PHE A 109 -9.76 9.49 19.40
C PHE A 109 -8.85 9.46 20.62
N PRO A 110 -8.99 8.47 21.53
CA PRO A 110 -8.08 8.29 22.64
C PRO A 110 -6.63 8.16 22.15
N THR A 111 -5.71 8.96 22.67
CA THR A 111 -4.31 9.00 22.22
C THR A 111 -3.64 7.61 22.23
N GLY A 112 -3.92 6.80 23.25
CA GLY A 112 -3.39 5.43 23.33
C GLY A 112 -3.90 4.51 22.21
N LEU A 113 -5.13 4.71 21.72
CA LEU A 113 -5.67 3.97 20.57
C LEU A 113 -4.99 4.41 19.27
N VAL A 114 -4.80 5.71 19.08
CA VAL A 114 -4.10 6.23 17.90
C VAL A 114 -2.64 5.73 17.87
N VAL A 115 -1.92 5.81 18.98
CA VAL A 115 -0.52 5.37 19.08
C VAL A 115 -0.38 3.88 18.77
N ILE A 116 -1.24 3.01 19.32
CA ILE A 116 -1.13 1.57 19.03
C ILE A 116 -1.43 1.25 17.56
N SER A 117 -2.39 1.95 16.94
CA SER A 117 -2.69 1.82 15.51
C SER A 117 -1.53 2.32 14.65
N LEU A 118 -0.84 3.41 15.04
CA LEU A 118 0.35 3.89 14.36
C LEU A 118 1.50 2.88 14.44
N ILE A 119 1.72 2.26 15.60
CA ILE A 119 2.74 1.21 15.77
C ILE A 119 2.39 0.00 14.91
N TRP A 120 1.11 -0.40 14.86
CA TRP A 120 0.66 -1.50 13.99
C TRP A 120 0.95 -1.20 12.52
N GLY A 121 0.51 -0.04 12.03
CA GLY A 121 0.74 0.41 10.66
C GLY A 121 2.22 0.53 10.29
N LEU A 122 3.11 0.79 11.26
CA LEU A 122 4.56 0.90 11.04
C LEU A 122 5.15 -0.41 10.53
N PHE A 123 4.57 -1.55 10.90
CA PHE A 123 4.99 -2.87 10.44
C PHE A 123 4.13 -3.38 9.29
N GLU A 124 2.81 -3.21 9.38
CA GLU A 124 1.86 -3.68 8.38
C GLU A 124 2.13 -3.11 6.99
N LEU A 125 2.29 -1.79 6.87
CA LEU A 125 2.44 -1.13 5.56
C LEU A 125 3.72 -1.59 4.84
N PRO A 126 4.90 -1.63 5.49
CA PRO A 126 6.10 -2.22 4.90
C PRO A 126 5.93 -3.70 4.52
N ILE A 127 5.34 -4.53 5.39
CA ILE A 127 5.16 -5.96 5.11
C ILE A 127 4.28 -6.16 3.88
N ALA A 128 3.12 -5.50 3.83
CA ALA A 128 2.21 -5.58 2.69
C ALA A 128 2.88 -5.08 1.40
N THR A 129 3.64 -4.00 1.48
CA THR A 129 4.34 -3.45 0.31
C THR A 129 5.42 -4.39 -0.20
N VAL A 130 6.18 -5.06 0.68
CA VAL A 130 7.18 -6.06 0.30
C VAL A 130 6.53 -7.24 -0.42
N VAL A 131 5.42 -7.75 0.10
CA VAL A 131 4.67 -8.86 -0.52
C VAL A 131 4.13 -8.44 -1.89
N GLY A 132 3.51 -7.26 -1.98
CA GLY A 132 2.97 -6.76 -3.25
C GLY A 132 4.02 -6.38 -4.29
N ALA A 133 5.21 -5.95 -3.87
CA ALA A 133 6.31 -5.63 -4.75
C ALA A 133 7.01 -6.87 -5.31
N TRP A 134 6.83 -8.05 -4.71
CA TRP A 134 7.49 -9.28 -5.12
C TRP A 134 7.25 -9.67 -6.60
N PRO A 135 6.01 -9.69 -7.14
CA PRO A 135 5.79 -9.97 -8.55
C PRO A 135 6.19 -8.82 -9.49
N TYR A 136 6.56 -7.64 -8.97
CA TYR A 136 6.79 -6.46 -9.80
C TYR A 136 8.12 -6.51 -10.54
N GLN A 137 8.04 -6.35 -11.86
CA GLN A 137 9.18 -6.10 -12.75
C GLN A 137 8.79 -4.96 -13.70
N GLU A 138 9.77 -4.17 -14.14
CA GLU A 138 9.51 -3.15 -15.15
C GLU A 138 9.07 -3.78 -16.47
N GLY A 139 8.25 -3.06 -17.24
CA GLY A 139 7.91 -3.48 -18.59
C GLY A 139 9.16 -3.39 -19.45
N GLY A 140 9.57 -4.50 -20.08
CA GLY A 140 10.64 -4.47 -21.07
C GLY A 140 10.27 -3.47 -22.18
N ALA A 141 11.24 -2.66 -22.61
CA ALA A 141 11.10 -1.99 -23.89
C ALA A 141 10.84 -3.09 -24.93
N ALA A 142 9.70 -3.02 -25.62
CA ALA A 142 9.48 -3.88 -26.77
C ALA A 142 10.73 -3.75 -27.69
N PRO A 143 11.28 -4.85 -28.22
CA PRO A 143 12.31 -4.76 -29.23
C PRO A 143 11.80 -3.82 -30.32
N SER A 144 12.56 -2.77 -30.63
CA SER A 144 12.25 -1.89 -31.75
C SER A 144 12.12 -2.75 -33.00
N ALA A 145 10.90 -2.95 -33.48
CA ALA A 145 10.63 -3.50 -34.79
C ALA A 145 11.21 -2.52 -35.81
N GLY A 146 12.45 -2.76 -36.25
CA GLY A 146 13.13 -1.82 -37.15
C GLY A 146 14.58 -2.12 -37.50
N ALA A 147 15.08 -3.34 -37.25
CA ALA A 147 16.28 -3.80 -37.95
C ALA A 147 15.81 -4.65 -39.14
N GLU A 148 15.45 -3.99 -40.24
CA GLU A 148 15.37 -4.68 -41.54
C GLU A 148 16.73 -5.34 -41.81
N PRO A 149 16.75 -6.61 -42.27
CA PRO A 149 17.98 -7.23 -42.73
C PRO A 149 18.49 -6.44 -43.94
N SER A 150 19.64 -5.79 -43.81
CA SER A 150 20.35 -5.19 -44.94
C SER A 150 20.51 -6.24 -46.03
N ALA A 151 19.89 -5.99 -47.19
CA ALA A 151 19.98 -6.86 -48.36
C ALA A 151 21.45 -7.14 -48.72
N PRO A 152 21.79 -8.36 -49.18
CA PRO A 152 23.15 -8.70 -49.58
C PRO A 152 23.61 -7.87 -50.79
N PRO A 153 24.91 -7.62 -50.93
CA PRO A 153 25.45 -6.80 -52.01
C PRO A 153 25.18 -7.46 -53.36
N ALA A 154 24.63 -6.68 -54.30
CA ALA A 154 24.52 -7.08 -55.70
C ALA A 154 25.94 -7.28 -56.29
N MET A 155 26.14 -8.43 -56.93
CA MET A 155 27.31 -8.72 -57.77
C MET A 155 27.27 -7.94 -59.07
#